data_AF-A0A529PFH4-F1
#
_entry.id   AF-A0A529PFH4-F1
#
_cell.length_a   1.000
_cell.length_b   1.000
_cell.length_c   1.000
_cell.angle_alpha   90.00
_cell.angle_beta   90.00
_cell.angle_gamma   90.00
#
_symmetry.space_group_name_H-M   'P 1'
#
loop_
_entity.id
_entity.type
_entity.pdbx_description
1 polymer ?
#
loop_
_entity_poly.entity_id
_entity_poly.type
_entity_poly.pdbx_seq_one_letter_code
_entity_poly.pdbx_strand_id
1 'polypeptide(L)' 'GYTELSGVCSHPDFRGGGLARRLSLFVANRIMTRGEIPYLHAYASNVAATGLYESIGFRLRSMMNMAVVQRTG' A
#
# COMPACT_ATOMS: atom_id res chain seq x y z
N GLY A 1 5.89 -17.03 2.73
CA GLY A 1 4.81 -16.47 3.58
C GLY A 1 4.20 -15.24 2.92
N TYR A 2 3.43 -14.45 3.65
CA TYR A 2 2.90 -13.15 3.19
C TYR A 2 3.41 -12.04 4.10
N THR A 3 3.74 -10.89 3.53
CA THR A 3 4.19 -9.72 4.30
C THR A 3 3.52 -8.45 3.80
N GLU A 4 3.05 -7.64 4.74
CA GLU A 4 2.38 -6.39 4.41
C GLU A 4 3.39 -5.30 4.02
N LEU A 5 3.14 -4.66 2.89
CA LEU A 5 3.73 -3.38 2.53
C LEU A 5 2.85 -2.28 3.13
N SER A 6 3.35 -1.60 4.15
CA SER A 6 2.62 -0.55 4.88
C SER A 6 3.47 0.72 5.03
N GLY A 7 2.89 1.77 5.62
CA GLY A 7 3.61 2.99 5.96
C GLY A 7 4.09 3.83 4.76
N VAL A 8 3.52 3.66 3.57
CA VAL A 8 3.88 4.46 2.40
C VAL A 8 3.34 5.87 2.56
N CYS A 9 4.23 6.83 2.76
CA CYS A 9 3.89 8.24 2.82
C CYS A 9 4.92 9.09 2.07
N SER A 10 4.48 10.27 1.65
CA SER A 10 5.36 11.28 1.08
C SER A 10 4.87 12.65 1.56
N HIS A 11 5.81 13.50 1.95
CA HIS A 11 5.52 14.86 2.37
C HIS A 11 4.75 15.60 1.25
N PRO A 12 3.73 16.42 1.57
CA PRO A 12 2.88 17.08 0.58
C PRO A 12 3.67 17.79 -0.54
N ASP A 13 4.71 18.54 -0.17
CA ASP A 13 5.55 19.32 -1.09
C ASP A 13 6.37 18.47 -2.08
N PHE A 14 6.45 17.16 -1.87
CA PHE A 14 7.22 16.23 -2.70
C PHE A 14 6.34 15.20 -3.42
N ARG A 15 5.02 15.41 -3.44
CA ARG A 15 4.08 14.60 -4.23
C ARG A 15 4.26 14.87 -5.73
N GLY A 16 3.79 13.94 -6.56
CA GLY A 16 3.93 14.03 -8.03
C GLY A 16 5.30 13.61 -8.58
N GLY A 17 6.35 13.52 -7.74
CA GLY A 17 7.70 13.09 -8.14
C GLY A 17 7.91 11.57 -8.25
N GLY A 18 6.87 10.75 -8.10
CA GLY A 18 6.96 9.29 -8.19
C GLY A 18 7.64 8.58 -7.01
N LEU A 19 7.87 9.27 -5.88
CA LEU A 19 8.53 8.72 -4.70
C LEU A 19 7.80 7.50 -4.12
N ALA A 20 6.47 7.59 -3.96
CA ALA A 20 5.65 6.49 -3.47
C ALA A 20 5.84 5.22 -4.34
N ARG A 21 5.86 5.37 -5.67
CA ARG A 21 6.08 4.25 -6.61
C ARG A 21 7.44 3.58 -6.38
N ARG A 22 8.50 4.38 -6.29
CA ARG A 22 9.87 3.88 -6.10
C ARG A 22 10.02 3.17 -4.76
N LEU A 23 9.49 3.77 -3.69
CA LEU A 23 9.53 3.17 -2.36
C LEU A 23 8.75 1.85 -2.31
N SER A 24 7.54 1.81 -2.88
CA SER A 24 6.73 0.59 -2.94
C SER A 24 7.42 -0.53 -3.71
N LEU A 25 8.02 -0.23 -4.87
CA LEU A 25 8.79 -1.22 -5.64
C LEU A 25 9.99 -1.76 -4.86
N PHE A 26 10.74 -0.87 -4.19
CA PHE A 26 11.88 -1.27 -3.36
C PHE A 26 11.47 -2.20 -2.22
N VAL A 27 10.43 -1.85 -1.46
CA VAL A 27 9.96 -2.66 -0.34
C VAL A 27 9.35 -3.98 -0.83
N ALA A 28 8.54 -3.96 -1.89
CA ALA A 28 7.99 -5.18 -2.48
C ALA A 28 9.10 -6.12 -2.96
N ASN A 29 10.15 -5.61 -3.59
CA ASN A 29 11.31 -6.40 -3.98
C ASN A 29 11.99 -7.04 -2.76
N ARG A 30 12.22 -6.29 -1.68
CA ARG A 30 12.78 -6.84 -0.43
C ARG A 30 11.91 -7.94 0.19
N ILE A 31 10.59 -7.83 0.08
CA ILE A 31 9.67 -8.89 0.52
C ILE A 31 9.86 -10.14 -0.35
N MET A 32 9.83 -9.96 -1.68
CA MET A 32 10.01 -11.06 -2.64
C MET A 32 11.36 -11.77 -2.49
N THR A 33 12.46 -11.05 -2.23
CA THR A 33 13.80 -11.64 -2.04
C THR A 33 13.90 -12.55 -0.81
N ARG A 34 12.97 -12.43 0.15
CA ARG A 34 12.85 -13.34 1.30
C ARG A 34 11.95 -14.56 1.02
N GLY A 35 11.44 -14.72 -0.20
CA GLY A 35 10.49 -15.78 -0.54
C GLY A 35 9.07 -15.52 -0.03
N GLU A 36 8.70 -14.26 0.17
CA GLU A 36 7.37 -13.86 0.64
C GLU A 36 6.59 -13.11 -0.45
N ILE A 37 5.26 -13.18 -0.36
CA ILE A 37 4.35 -12.49 -1.26
C ILE A 37 3.94 -11.16 -0.60
N PRO A 38 4.22 -10.00 -1.22
CA PRO A 38 3.76 -8.72 -0.71
C PRO A 38 2.25 -8.57 -0.88
N TYR A 39 1.58 -8.02 0.14
CA TYR A 39 0.19 -7.58 0.07
C TYR A 39 0.04 -6.23 0.79
N LEU A 40 -1.08 -5.54 0.59
CA LEU A 40 -1.39 -4.29 1.27
C LEU A 40 -2.89 -4.06 1.30
N HIS A 41 -3.31 -3.10 2.12
CA HIS A 41 -4.65 -2.56 2.12
C HIS A 41 -4.62 -1.09 1.69
N ALA A 42 -5.64 -0.68 0.94
CA ALA A 42 -5.88 0.72 0.60
C ALA A 42 -7.37 1.01 0.81
N TYR A 43 -7.69 2.24 1.23
CA TYR A 43 -9.08 2.69 1.23
C TYR A 43 -9.61 2.66 -0.19
N ALA A 44 -10.79 2.08 -0.40
CA ALA A 44 -11.43 2.00 -1.72
C ALA A 44 -11.64 3.39 -2.36
N SER A 45 -11.80 4.43 -1.53
CA SER A 45 -11.93 5.84 -1.96
C SER A 45 -10.59 6.49 -2.34
N ASN A 46 -9.45 5.89 -2.00
CA ASN A 46 -8.12 6.44 -2.34
C ASN A 46 -7.67 5.97 -3.72
N VAL A 47 -8.31 6.50 -4.76
CA VAL A 47 -8.09 6.14 -6.17
C VAL A 47 -6.62 6.31 -6.58
N ALA A 48 -5.94 7.35 -6.06
CA ALA A 48 -4.53 7.59 -6.35
C ALA A 48 -3.61 6.47 -5.82
N ALA A 49 -3.84 6.00 -4.59
CA ALA A 49 -3.10 4.88 -4.04
C ALA A 49 -3.44 3.56 -4.75
N THR A 50 -4.72 3.29 -5.02
CA THR A 50 -5.13 2.08 -5.74
C THR A 50 -4.50 2.01 -7.13
N GLY A 51 -4.59 3.09 -7.92
CA GLY A 51 -3.97 3.15 -9.25
C GLY A 51 -2.45 3.05 -9.21
N LEU A 52 -1.80 3.62 -8.19
CA LEU A 52 -0.37 3.43 -7.95
C LEU A 52 -0.03 1.94 -7.79
N TYR A 53 -0.73 1.24 -6.90
CA TYR A 53 -0.44 -0.16 -6.60
C TYR A 53 -0.74 -1.09 -7.78
N GLU A 54 -1.83 -0.84 -8.52
CA GLU A 54 -2.14 -1.55 -9.77
C GLU A 54 -1.04 -1.35 -10.81
N SER A 55 -0.52 -0.12 -10.96
CA SER A 55 0.55 0.19 -11.92
C SER A 55 1.88 -0.53 -11.66
N ILE A 56 2.05 -1.11 -10.47
CA ILE A 56 3.25 -1.86 -10.07
C ILE A 56 2.96 -3.34 -9.83
N GLY A 57 1.83 -3.85 -10.32
CA GLY A 57 1.52 -5.28 -10.39
C GLY A 57 0.74 -5.84 -9.20
N PHE A 58 0.29 -5.01 -8.26
CA PHE A 58 -0.73 -5.45 -7.30
C PHE A 58 -2.08 -5.60 -8.02
N ARG A 59 -2.93 -6.47 -7.49
CA ARG A 59 -4.30 -6.66 -7.97
C ARG A 59 -5.24 -6.78 -6.78
N LEU A 60 -6.48 -6.33 -6.93
CA LEU A 60 -7.50 -6.51 -5.90
C LEU A 60 -7.70 -8.00 -5.63
N ARG A 61 -7.46 -8.41 -4.38
CA ARG A 61 -7.72 -9.78 -3.91
C ARG A 61 -9.12 -9.92 -3.32
N SER A 62 -9.52 -8.96 -2.49
CA SER A 62 -10.79 -8.97 -1.76
C SER A 62 -11.09 -7.58 -1.19
N MET A 63 -12.37 -7.25 -1.06
CA MET A 63 -12.84 -6.05 -0.35
C MET A 63 -12.91 -6.33 1.15
N MET A 64 -12.57 -5.34 1.98
CA MET A 64 -12.55 -5.47 3.43
C MET A 64 -13.20 -4.25 4.09
N ASN A 65 -13.84 -4.49 5.25
CA ASN A 65 -14.37 -3.44 6.10
C ASN A 65 -13.34 -3.07 7.16
N MET A 66 -13.09 -1.76 7.33
CA MET A 66 -12.28 -1.24 8.42
C MET A 66 -13.20 -0.52 9.40
N ALA A 67 -13.12 -0.89 10.68
CA ALA A 67 -13.89 -0.27 11.75
C ALA A 67 -12.94 0.33 12.79
N VAL A 68 -13.24 1.55 13.23
CA VAL A 68 -12.60 2.18 14.38
C VAL A 68 -13.62 2.17 15.51
N VAL A 69 -13.26 1.54 16.63
CA VAL A 69 -14.10 1.50 17.83
C VAL A 69 -13.50 2.41 18.87
N GLN A 70 -14.30 3.36 19.35
CA GLN A 70 -13.92 4.28 20.41
C GLN A 70 -14.93 4.14 21.56
N ARG A 71 -14.44 4.09 22.80
CA ARG A 71 -15.34 4.16 23.96
C ARG A 71 -15.96 5.55 24.02
N THR A 72 -17.28 5.63 24.06
CA THR A 72 -17.98 6.88 24.31
C THR A 72 -17.58 7.40 25.70
N GLY A 73 -17.17 8.66 25.75
CA GLY A 73 -16.98 9.39 27.01
C GLY A 73 -18.32 9.79 27.61
#